data_AF-A0A3G9JBB8-F1
#
_entry.id   AF-A0A3G9JBB8-F1
#
_cell.length_a   1.000
_cell.length_b   1.000
_cell.length_c   1.000
_cell.angle_alpha   90.00
_cell.angle_beta   90.00
_cell.angle_gamma   90.00
#
_symmetry.space_group_name_H-M   'P 1'
#
loop_
_entity.id
_entity.type
_entity.pdbx_description
1 polymer ?
#
loop_
_entity_poly.entity_id
_entity_poly.type
_entity_poly.pdbx_seq_one_letter_code
_entity_poly.pdbx_strand_id
1 'polypeptide(L)'
;MKIHLKQGWRLTIKHFYIIIFLFLYELVWGFFLYRSIDGIMVPLLKRYPGGYGTEGSVQLFLTEAQFRLLKTDLIHPYLWLFAGLLAARMLITPFLNAGLFHSLCYTTDNEGTRFLHGIRAAWKPIALLYVIEMVLALTPGIWLLPRALHTLLNSGNMTELLQMAGPWAGAWLAWAILLHLLFLAMQFGSVYGNGALRSLWSGVRNFLPFAGISIIMWGITALLSMTFVSVSMLWAGLIALILQQSYPFIKTIMKVWTVASQYDVWQSKRT
;
A
#
# COMPACT_ATOMS: atom_id res chain seq x y z
N MET A 1 -2.20 -9.40 23.06
CA MET A 1 -1.98 -9.57 21.60
C MET A 1 -2.92 -10.58 20.95
N LYS A 2 -2.89 -11.88 21.33
CA LYS A 2 -3.78 -12.91 20.74
C LYS A 2 -5.28 -12.58 20.84
N ILE A 3 -5.71 -11.99 21.96
CA ILE A 3 -7.10 -11.59 22.20
C ILE A 3 -7.55 -10.50 21.19
N HIS A 4 -6.73 -9.46 21.00
CA HIS A 4 -7.00 -8.38 20.03
C HIS A 4 -6.99 -8.86 18.57
N LEU A 5 -6.18 -9.86 18.24
CA LEU A 5 -6.21 -10.49 16.91
C LEU A 5 -7.54 -11.22 16.69
N LYS A 6 -8.00 -11.99 17.68
CA LYS A 6 -9.29 -12.71 17.62
C LYS A 6 -10.48 -11.75 17.60
N GLN A 7 -10.45 -10.67 18.38
CA GLN A 7 -11.49 -9.65 18.40
C GLN A 7 -11.53 -8.85 17.08
N GLY A 8 -10.37 -8.44 16.56
CA GLY A 8 -10.26 -7.81 15.25
C GLY A 8 -10.79 -8.70 14.11
N TRP A 9 -10.57 -10.02 14.18
CA TRP A 9 -11.11 -10.97 13.21
C TRP A 9 -12.64 -11.03 13.24
N ARG A 10 -13.24 -11.10 14.45
CA ARG A 10 -14.70 -11.07 14.61
C ARG A 10 -15.30 -9.78 14.04
N LEU A 11 -14.65 -8.63 14.30
CA LEU A 11 -15.07 -7.34 13.78
C LEU A 11 -14.96 -7.29 12.24
N THR A 12 -13.94 -7.91 11.67
CA THR A 12 -13.73 -8.01 10.22
C THR A 12 -14.84 -8.79 9.53
N ILE A 13 -15.21 -9.97 10.07
CA ILE A 13 -16.29 -10.79 9.50
C ILE A 13 -17.63 -10.04 9.57
N LYS A 14 -17.90 -9.30 10.66
CA LYS A 14 -19.12 -8.48 10.78
C LYS A 14 -19.23 -7.42 9.66
N HIS A 15 -18.10 -6.99 9.10
CA HIS A 15 -18.01 -5.97 8.06
C HIS A 15 -17.72 -6.54 6.66
N PHE A 16 -18.13 -7.78 6.40
CA PHE A 16 -17.84 -8.45 5.13
C PHE A 16 -18.30 -7.67 3.88
N TYR A 17 -19.42 -6.95 3.96
CA TYR A 17 -19.88 -6.08 2.87
C TYR A 17 -18.87 -4.99 2.50
N ILE A 18 -18.14 -4.43 3.47
CA ILE A 18 -17.09 -3.43 3.23
C ILE A 18 -15.89 -4.09 2.55
N ILE A 19 -15.57 -5.33 2.94
CA ILE A 19 -14.50 -6.12 2.29
C ILE A 19 -14.83 -6.34 0.81
N ILE A 20 -16.06 -6.71 0.48
CA ILE A 20 -16.49 -6.88 -0.92
C ILE A 20 -16.34 -5.57 -1.69
N PHE A 21 -16.78 -4.44 -1.13
CA PHE A 21 -16.68 -3.13 -1.78
C PHE A 21 -15.22 -2.71 -2.01
N LEU A 22 -14.36 -2.86 -0.99
CA LEU A 22 -12.93 -2.57 -1.10
C LEU A 22 -12.22 -3.51 -2.08
N PHE A 23 -12.63 -4.77 -2.13
CA PHE A 23 -12.13 -5.74 -3.09
C PHE A 23 -12.47 -5.34 -4.52
N LEU A 24 -13.72 -4.96 -4.81
CA LEU A 24 -14.12 -4.48 -6.13
C LEU A 24 -13.30 -3.25 -6.55
N TYR A 25 -13.06 -2.33 -5.61
CA TYR A 25 -12.17 -1.19 -5.83
C TYR A 25 -10.73 -1.63 -6.18
N GLU A 26 -10.10 -2.49 -5.39
CA GLU A 26 -8.74 -2.97 -5.66
C GLU A 26 -8.66 -3.79 -6.97
N LEU A 27 -9.72 -4.52 -7.32
CA LEU A 27 -9.81 -5.29 -8.58
C LEU A 27 -9.86 -4.37 -9.80
N VAL A 28 -10.70 -3.33 -9.76
CA VAL A 28 -10.77 -2.31 -10.82
C VAL A 28 -9.41 -1.65 -11.02
N TRP A 29 -8.75 -1.25 -9.92
CA TRP A 29 -7.39 -0.69 -9.98
C TRP A 29 -6.35 -1.66 -10.53
N GLY A 30 -6.39 -2.91 -10.08
CA GLY A 30 -5.51 -3.98 -10.54
C GLY A 30 -5.66 -4.20 -12.05
N PHE A 31 -6.89 -4.20 -12.55
CA PHE A 31 -7.19 -4.31 -13.98
C PHE A 31 -6.63 -3.13 -14.78
N PHE A 32 -6.87 -1.88 -14.34
CA PHE A 32 -6.32 -0.69 -15.02
C PHE A 32 -4.79 -0.70 -15.07
N LEU A 33 -4.13 -1.05 -13.97
CA LEU A 33 -2.67 -1.16 -13.92
C LEU A 33 -2.16 -2.28 -14.82
N TYR A 34 -2.77 -3.47 -14.73
CA TYR A 34 -2.41 -4.61 -15.57
C TYR A 34 -2.53 -4.25 -17.05
N ARG A 35 -3.66 -3.67 -17.47
CA ARG A 35 -3.91 -3.28 -18.86
C ARG A 35 -2.93 -2.22 -19.35
N SER A 36 -2.57 -1.26 -18.50
CA SER A 36 -1.60 -0.22 -18.82
C SER A 36 -0.20 -0.81 -19.00
N ILE A 37 0.23 -1.68 -18.08
CA ILE A 37 1.53 -2.35 -18.14
C ILE A 37 1.60 -3.29 -19.35
N ASP A 38 0.57 -4.12 -19.57
CA ASP A 38 0.46 -5.02 -20.71
C ASP A 38 0.55 -4.27 -22.04
N GLY A 39 -0.18 -3.16 -22.17
CA GLY A 39 -0.16 -2.30 -23.36
C GLY A 39 1.21 -1.68 -23.65
N ILE A 40 2.07 -1.50 -22.66
CA ILE A 40 3.43 -0.94 -22.82
C ILE A 40 4.46 -2.06 -23.02
N MET A 41 4.42 -3.08 -22.17
CA MET A 41 5.45 -4.12 -22.09
C MET A 41 5.33 -5.16 -23.20
N VAL A 42 4.12 -5.59 -23.56
CA VAL A 42 3.95 -6.64 -24.58
C VAL A 42 4.46 -6.21 -25.96
N PRO A 43 4.16 -5.00 -26.46
CA PRO A 43 4.74 -4.54 -27.73
C PRO A 43 6.27 -4.45 -27.66
N LEU A 44 6.82 -4.02 -26.52
CA LEU A 44 8.25 -3.91 -26.29
C LEU A 44 8.94 -5.28 -26.31
N LEU A 45 8.35 -6.28 -25.65
CA LEU A 45 8.84 -7.66 -25.59
C LEU A 45 8.69 -8.37 -26.94
N LYS A 46 7.60 -8.12 -27.69
CA LYS A 46 7.41 -8.68 -29.04
C LYS A 46 8.42 -8.15 -30.05
N ARG A 47 9.02 -6.98 -29.82
CA ARG A 47 10.08 -6.42 -30.68
C ARG A 47 11.40 -7.18 -30.57
N TYR A 48 11.65 -7.87 -29.45
CA TYR A 48 12.84 -8.71 -29.23
C TYR A 48 12.43 -10.14 -28.88
N PRO A 49 11.87 -10.91 -29.83
CA PRO A 49 11.43 -12.28 -29.57
C PRO A 49 12.63 -13.17 -29.22
N GLY A 50 12.52 -13.91 -28.11
CA GLY A 50 13.61 -14.70 -27.49
C GLY A 50 14.10 -15.92 -28.27
N GLY A 51 13.90 -15.98 -29.59
CA GLY A 51 14.29 -17.12 -30.43
C GLY A 51 15.77 -17.19 -30.82
N TYR A 52 16.53 -16.09 -30.68
CA TYR A 52 17.95 -16.02 -31.09
C TYR A 52 18.74 -15.13 -30.12
N GLY A 53 18.89 -15.59 -28.88
CA GLY A 53 19.57 -14.86 -27.81
C GLY A 53 21.09 -14.93 -27.90
N THR A 54 21.71 -14.02 -28.66
CA THR A 54 23.09 -13.60 -28.39
C THR A 54 23.08 -12.51 -27.31
N GLU A 55 24.11 -12.45 -26.46
CA GLU A 55 24.28 -11.42 -25.41
C GLU A 55 24.10 -9.98 -25.94
N GLY A 56 24.37 -9.77 -27.24
CA GLY A 56 24.14 -8.51 -27.94
C GLY A 56 22.69 -8.05 -27.96
N SER A 57 21.70 -8.94 -28.01
CA SER A 57 20.27 -8.56 -28.03
C SER A 57 19.81 -7.92 -26.73
N VAL A 58 20.35 -8.37 -25.59
CA VAL A 58 20.07 -7.78 -24.27
C VAL A 58 20.74 -6.42 -24.14
N GLN A 59 21.99 -6.28 -24.60
CA GLN A 59 22.68 -4.99 -24.61
C GLN A 59 22.01 -3.97 -25.52
N LEU A 60 21.56 -4.40 -26.71
CA LEU A 60 20.79 -3.57 -27.64
C LEU A 60 19.46 -3.13 -27.02
N PHE A 61 18.74 -4.04 -26.35
CA PHE A 61 17.53 -3.70 -25.61
C PHE A 61 17.78 -2.65 -24.53
N LEU A 62 18.81 -2.84 -23.69
CA LEU A 62 19.14 -1.90 -22.61
C LEU A 62 19.56 -0.53 -23.17
N THR A 63 20.35 -0.51 -24.24
CA THR A 63 20.81 0.73 -24.88
C THR A 63 19.66 1.47 -25.55
N GLU A 64 18.77 0.75 -26.26
CA GLU A 64 17.59 1.34 -26.89
C GLU A 64 16.59 1.84 -25.84
N ALA A 65 16.42 1.11 -24.73
CA ALA A 65 15.59 1.56 -23.61
C ALA A 65 16.14 2.84 -22.98
N GLN A 66 17.46 2.90 -22.72
CA GLN A 66 18.12 4.09 -22.20
C GLN A 66 17.94 5.28 -23.16
N PHE A 67 18.13 5.07 -24.47
CA PHE A 67 17.96 6.12 -25.47
C PHE A 67 16.51 6.62 -25.53
N ARG A 68 15.53 5.71 -25.56
CA ARG A 68 14.09 6.07 -25.58
C ARG A 68 13.64 6.79 -24.31
N LEU A 69 14.18 6.43 -23.15
CA LEU A 69 13.83 7.03 -21.87
C LEU A 69 14.48 8.40 -21.64
N LEU A 70 15.73 8.60 -22.11
CA LEU A 70 16.50 9.82 -21.83
C LEU A 70 16.52 10.83 -22.98
N LYS A 71 16.32 10.38 -24.22
CA LYS A 71 16.47 11.23 -25.43
C LYS A 71 15.17 11.40 -26.21
N THR A 72 14.08 10.73 -25.83
CA THR A 72 12.81 10.81 -26.55
C THR A 72 11.68 11.22 -25.60
N ASP A 73 10.71 11.97 -26.12
CA ASP A 73 9.51 12.39 -25.38
C ASP A 73 8.51 11.26 -25.10
N LEU A 74 8.86 10.01 -25.44
CA LEU A 74 8.05 8.81 -25.24
C LEU A 74 7.68 8.57 -23.78
N ILE A 75 8.48 9.06 -22.83
CA ILE A 75 8.25 8.87 -21.40
C ILE A 75 7.11 9.76 -20.86
N HIS A 76 6.91 10.94 -21.43
CA HIS A 76 5.95 11.94 -20.95
C HIS A 76 4.50 11.43 -20.87
N PRO A 77 3.91 10.82 -21.92
CA PRO A 77 2.53 10.33 -21.83
C PRO A 77 2.37 9.24 -20.77
N TYR A 78 3.37 8.38 -20.57
CA TYR A 78 3.34 7.36 -19.52
C TYR A 78 3.46 7.97 -18.12
N LEU A 79 4.33 8.97 -17.95
CA LEU A 79 4.43 9.71 -16.68
C LEU A 79 3.11 10.39 -16.34
N TRP A 80 2.45 11.03 -17.30
CA TRP A 80 1.13 11.62 -17.08
C TRP A 80 0.06 10.59 -16.75
N LEU A 81 0.07 9.44 -17.43
CA LEU A 81 -0.86 8.34 -17.14
C LEU A 81 -0.65 7.80 -15.72
N PHE A 82 0.59 7.49 -15.31
CA PHE A 82 0.88 7.00 -13.97
C PHE A 82 0.65 8.07 -12.91
N ALA A 83 0.98 9.33 -13.18
CA ALA A 83 0.70 10.45 -12.29
C ALA A 83 -0.82 10.65 -12.12
N GLY A 84 -1.60 10.55 -13.19
CA GLY A 84 -3.06 10.62 -13.15
C GLY A 84 -3.69 9.47 -12.36
N LEU A 85 -3.24 8.23 -12.59
CA LEU A 85 -3.66 7.06 -11.82
C LEU A 85 -3.31 7.21 -10.34
N LEU A 86 -2.11 7.70 -10.03
CA LEU A 86 -1.66 7.94 -8.67
C LEU A 86 -2.46 9.06 -7.99
N ALA A 87 -2.74 10.17 -8.69
CA ALA A 87 -3.57 11.26 -8.20
C ALA A 87 -5.01 10.80 -7.91
N ALA A 88 -5.61 10.04 -8.83
CA ALA A 88 -6.93 9.46 -8.62
C ALA A 88 -6.95 8.50 -7.41
N ARG A 89 -5.90 7.68 -7.25
CA ARG A 89 -5.76 6.82 -6.06
C ARG A 89 -5.61 7.64 -4.78
N MET A 90 -4.82 8.71 -4.79
CA MET A 90 -4.65 9.62 -3.65
C MET A 90 -5.95 10.33 -3.27
N LEU A 91 -6.82 10.62 -4.23
CA LEU A 91 -8.14 11.20 -3.96
C LEU A 91 -9.10 10.17 -3.38
N ILE A 92 -9.20 8.97 -3.94
CA ILE A 92 -10.23 7.99 -3.55
C ILE A 92 -9.89 7.26 -2.23
N THR A 93 -8.61 6.93 -2.02
CA THR A 93 -8.15 6.17 -0.85
C THR A 93 -8.55 6.77 0.51
N PRO A 94 -8.39 8.08 0.78
CA PRO A 94 -8.79 8.66 2.06
C PRO A 94 -10.31 8.58 2.30
N PHE A 95 -11.14 8.66 1.27
CA PHE A 95 -12.59 8.48 1.42
C PHE A 95 -12.93 7.04 1.85
N LEU A 96 -12.30 6.05 1.23
CA LEU A 96 -12.49 4.64 1.59
C LEU A 96 -12.03 4.35 3.02
N ASN A 97 -10.88 4.91 3.42
CA ASN A 97 -10.36 4.78 4.78
C ASN A 97 -11.31 5.47 5.78
N ALA A 98 -11.89 6.62 5.43
CA ALA A 98 -12.87 7.32 6.27
C ALA A 98 -14.15 6.50 6.52
N GLY A 99 -14.72 5.93 5.46
CA GLY A 99 -15.86 5.02 5.58
C GLY A 99 -15.54 3.80 6.45
N LEU A 100 -14.34 3.22 6.26
CA LEU A 100 -13.88 2.06 7.03
C LEU A 100 -13.73 2.41 8.51
N PHE A 101 -12.99 3.45 8.87
CA PHE A 101 -12.78 3.80 10.28
C PHE A 101 -14.08 4.19 10.99
N HIS A 102 -14.96 4.94 10.33
CA HIS A 102 -16.26 5.28 10.90
C HIS A 102 -17.14 4.05 11.13
N SER A 103 -17.20 3.12 10.17
CA SER A 103 -17.93 1.87 10.36
C SER A 103 -17.41 1.09 11.57
N LEU A 104 -16.09 0.97 11.74
CA LEU A 104 -15.48 0.25 12.86
C LEU A 104 -15.73 0.93 14.22
N CYS A 105 -15.81 2.27 14.26
CA CYS A 105 -16.01 3.01 15.52
C CYS A 105 -17.47 3.08 15.99
N TYR A 106 -18.43 3.11 15.07
CA TYR A 106 -19.84 3.42 15.37
C TYR A 106 -20.81 2.23 15.21
N THR A 107 -20.32 0.99 15.09
CA THR A 107 -21.22 -0.17 15.09
C THR A 107 -21.78 -0.47 16.48
N THR A 108 -23.03 -0.09 16.71
CA THR A 108 -23.92 -0.75 17.66
C THR A 108 -24.45 -2.06 17.07
N ASP A 109 -24.81 -3.02 17.92
CA ASP A 109 -24.95 -4.43 17.54
C ASP A 109 -26.04 -4.76 16.51
N ASN A 110 -26.86 -3.80 16.07
CA ASN A 110 -28.08 -4.07 15.31
C ASN A 110 -28.34 -3.16 14.10
N GLU A 111 -27.42 -2.27 13.74
CA GLU A 111 -27.61 -1.37 12.60
C GLU A 111 -26.65 -1.67 11.45
N GLY A 112 -27.19 -1.69 10.23
CA GLY A 112 -26.46 -1.98 9.00
C GLY A 112 -25.26 -1.04 8.76
N THR A 113 -24.42 -1.42 7.80
CA THR A 113 -23.14 -0.76 7.50
C THR A 113 -23.30 0.73 7.16
N ARG A 114 -23.04 1.61 8.13
CA ARG A 114 -23.01 3.08 7.94
C ARG A 114 -21.74 3.56 7.21
N PHE A 115 -21.25 2.80 6.23
CA PHE A 115 -20.01 3.08 5.49
C PHE A 115 -20.11 4.40 4.71
N LEU A 116 -21.15 4.56 3.89
CA LEU A 116 -21.37 5.77 3.08
C LEU A 116 -21.62 7.02 3.94
N HIS A 117 -22.34 6.86 5.05
CA HIS A 117 -22.54 7.94 6.01
C HIS A 117 -21.22 8.34 6.68
N GLY A 118 -20.40 7.35 7.03
CA GLY A 118 -19.08 7.53 7.59
C GLY A 118 -18.10 8.27 6.67
N ILE A 119 -18.18 8.01 5.35
CA ILE A 119 -17.44 8.81 4.37
C ILE A 119 -17.83 10.28 4.51
N ARG A 120 -19.12 10.61 4.47
CA ARG A 120 -19.59 12.01 4.54
C ARG A 120 -19.24 12.69 5.87
N ALA A 121 -19.23 11.96 6.97
CA ALA A 121 -18.95 12.50 8.31
C ALA A 121 -17.45 12.71 8.57
N ALA A 122 -16.59 11.77 8.16
CA ALA A 122 -15.19 11.74 8.57
C ALA A 122 -14.17 12.06 7.45
N TRP A 123 -14.61 12.28 6.20
CA TRP A 123 -13.66 12.47 5.09
C TRP A 123 -12.73 13.67 5.26
N LYS A 124 -13.21 14.82 5.75
CA LYS A 124 -12.38 16.04 5.88
C LYS A 124 -11.17 15.87 6.80
N PRO A 125 -11.34 15.47 8.08
CA PRO A 125 -10.20 15.30 8.98
C PRO A 125 -9.28 14.17 8.51
N ILE A 126 -9.83 13.09 7.96
CA ILE A 126 -9.04 11.93 7.52
C ILE A 126 -8.24 12.25 6.26
N ALA A 127 -8.85 12.91 5.27
CA ALA A 127 -8.15 13.32 4.06
C ALA A 127 -7.03 14.32 4.37
N LEU A 128 -7.26 15.28 5.26
CA LEU A 128 -6.24 16.24 5.67
C LEU A 128 -5.07 15.52 6.36
N LEU A 129 -5.36 14.64 7.33
CA LEU A 129 -4.32 13.85 8.00
C LEU A 129 -3.56 12.96 7.03
N TYR A 130 -4.25 12.33 6.08
CA TYR A 130 -3.64 11.50 5.05
C TYR A 130 -2.71 12.28 4.11
N VAL A 131 -3.10 13.48 3.69
CA VAL A 131 -2.26 14.34 2.85
C VAL A 131 -1.01 14.79 3.61
N ILE A 132 -1.16 15.20 4.88
CA ILE A 132 -0.02 15.58 5.72
C ILE A 132 0.91 14.39 5.95
N GLU A 133 0.37 13.20 6.25
CA GLU A 133 1.14 11.96 6.39
C GLU A 133 1.95 11.67 5.13
N MET A 134 1.32 11.76 3.95
CA MET A 134 2.00 11.55 2.66
C MET A 134 3.10 12.56 2.41
N VAL A 135 2.85 13.85 2.62
CA VAL A 135 3.86 14.89 2.40
C VAL A 135 5.06 14.67 3.32
N LEU A 136 4.83 14.41 4.61
CA LEU A 136 5.89 14.14 5.59
C LEU A 136 6.64 12.84 5.29
N ALA A 137 5.94 11.80 4.82
CA ALA A 137 6.55 10.53 4.45
C ALA A 137 7.39 10.64 3.17
N LEU A 138 6.99 11.47 2.20
CA LEU A 138 7.69 11.69 0.94
C LEU A 138 8.83 12.72 1.04
N THR A 139 8.84 13.56 2.09
CA THR A 139 9.85 14.62 2.28
C THR A 139 11.29 14.10 2.18
N PRO A 140 11.68 12.98 2.85
CA PRO A 140 13.03 12.43 2.72
C PRO A 140 13.34 11.95 1.30
N GLY A 141 12.32 11.52 0.56
CA GLY A 141 12.43 11.05 -0.82
C GLY A 141 13.00 12.10 -1.77
N ILE A 142 12.73 13.39 -1.54
CA ILE A 142 13.23 14.48 -2.40
C ILE A 142 14.76 14.54 -2.40
N TRP A 143 15.40 14.18 -1.29
CA TRP A 143 16.85 14.17 -1.14
C TRP A 143 17.45 12.79 -1.43
N LEU A 144 16.74 11.72 -1.05
CA LEU A 144 17.20 10.35 -1.21
C LEU A 144 17.13 9.87 -2.67
N LEU A 145 16.09 10.26 -3.41
CA LEU A 145 15.87 9.83 -4.79
C LEU A 145 16.98 10.31 -5.76
N PRO A 146 17.38 11.59 -5.79
CA PRO A 146 18.47 12.03 -6.67
C PRO A 146 19.80 11.38 -6.29
N ARG A 147 20.05 11.17 -4.99
CA ARG A 147 21.26 10.52 -4.50
C ARG A 147 21.31 9.04 -4.88
N ALA A 148 20.19 8.34 -4.79
CA ALA A 148 20.03 6.95 -5.22
C ALA A 148 20.20 6.79 -6.73
N LEU A 149 19.65 7.71 -7.54
CA LEU A 149 19.82 7.73 -8.98
C LEU A 149 21.28 7.96 -9.37
N HIS A 150 21.97 8.89 -8.72
CA HIS A 150 23.38 9.13 -8.96
C HIS A 150 24.26 7.93 -8.60
N THR A 151 23.96 7.23 -7.50
CA THR A 151 24.64 5.98 -7.16
C THR A 151 24.32 4.87 -8.16
N LEU A 152 23.09 4.76 -8.65
CA LEU A 152 22.68 3.73 -9.62
C LEU A 152 23.32 3.91 -10.99
N LEU A 153 23.52 5.15 -11.43
CA LEU A 153 24.20 5.45 -12.69
C LEU A 153 25.73 5.24 -12.62
N ASN A 154 26.32 5.30 -11.42
CA ASN A 154 27.76 5.18 -11.22
C ASN A 154 28.21 3.81 -10.67
N SER A 155 27.31 3.04 -10.06
CA SER A 155 27.62 1.71 -9.53
C SER A 155 27.58 0.67 -10.63
N GLY A 156 28.71 0.02 -10.92
CA GLY A 156 28.77 -1.13 -11.84
C GLY A 156 28.21 -2.42 -11.26
N ASN A 157 27.85 -2.46 -9.96
CA ASN A 157 27.49 -3.69 -9.26
C ASN A 157 26.32 -3.49 -8.27
N MET A 158 25.36 -4.42 -8.28
CA MET A 158 24.12 -4.35 -7.47
C MET A 158 24.40 -4.40 -5.97
N THR A 159 25.44 -5.11 -5.55
CA THR A 159 25.83 -5.25 -4.14
C THR A 159 26.32 -3.94 -3.54
N GLU A 160 27.03 -3.14 -4.33
CA GLU A 160 27.56 -1.83 -3.92
C GLU A 160 26.42 -0.81 -3.76
N LEU A 161 25.44 -0.85 -4.67
CA LEU A 161 24.22 -0.07 -4.55
C LEU A 161 23.44 -0.41 -3.27
N LEU A 162 23.33 -1.70 -2.93
CA LEU A 162 22.61 -2.13 -1.72
C LEU A 162 23.33 -1.66 -0.44
N GLN A 163 24.65 -1.70 -0.41
CA GLN A 163 25.42 -1.25 0.75
C GLN A 163 25.38 0.27 0.92
N MET A 164 25.43 1.03 -0.19
CA MET A 164 25.38 2.49 -0.14
C MET A 164 23.97 3.03 0.08
N ALA A 165 22.95 2.51 -0.61
CA ALA A 165 21.58 3.03 -0.55
C ALA A 165 20.70 2.30 0.47
N GLY A 166 21.02 1.06 0.84
CA GLY A 166 20.23 0.22 1.73
C GLY A 166 19.99 0.82 3.12
N PRO A 167 21.04 1.29 3.84
CA PRO A 167 20.85 1.90 5.16
C PRO A 167 19.93 3.13 5.13
N TRP A 168 20.08 3.95 4.10
CA TRP A 168 19.25 5.13 3.89
C TRP A 168 17.80 4.79 3.54
N ALA A 169 17.60 3.78 2.68
CA ALA A 169 16.27 3.25 2.39
C ALA A 169 15.62 2.64 3.64
N GLY A 170 16.38 1.92 4.46
CA GLY A 170 15.92 1.37 5.75
C GLY A 170 15.52 2.46 6.74
N ALA A 171 16.32 3.52 6.88
CA ALA A 171 16.00 4.67 7.72
C ALA A 171 14.72 5.39 7.24
N TRP A 172 14.57 5.55 5.92
CA TRP A 172 13.37 6.15 5.34
C TRP A 172 12.12 5.29 5.56
N LEU A 173 12.23 3.96 5.42
CA LEU A 173 11.14 3.04 5.74
C LEU A 173 10.76 3.12 7.22
N ALA A 174 11.73 3.15 8.13
CA ALA A 174 11.48 3.29 9.56
C ALA A 174 10.76 4.61 9.89
N TRP A 175 11.17 5.71 9.25
CA TRP A 175 10.51 7.02 9.36
C TRP A 175 9.05 6.98 8.86
N ALA A 176 8.82 6.40 7.70
CA ALA A 176 7.48 6.26 7.12
C ALA A 176 6.56 5.41 8.01
N ILE A 177 7.08 4.30 8.56
CA ILE A 177 6.36 3.43 9.50
C ILE A 177 5.98 4.19 10.77
N LEU A 178 6.91 4.94 11.33
CA LEU A 178 6.68 5.73 12.54
C LEU A 178 5.58 6.77 12.30
N LEU A 179 5.66 7.53 11.21
CA LEU A 179 4.64 8.50 10.84
C LEU A 179 3.28 7.82 10.64
N HIS A 180 3.24 6.72 9.89
CA HIS A 180 2.01 5.99 9.62
C HIS A 180 1.28 5.59 10.92
N LEU A 181 2.01 5.05 11.90
CA LEU A 181 1.42 4.64 13.18
C LEU A 181 0.88 5.83 13.99
N LEU A 182 1.59 6.96 13.99
CA LEU A 182 1.15 8.18 14.69
C LEU A 182 -0.10 8.78 14.03
N PHE A 183 -0.10 8.90 12.71
CA PHE A 183 -1.23 9.44 11.96
C PHE A 183 -2.44 8.52 12.03
N LEU A 184 -2.25 7.21 12.05
CA LEU A 184 -3.33 6.25 12.27
C LEU A 184 -4.01 6.47 13.65
N ALA A 185 -3.22 6.67 14.71
CA ALA A 185 -3.76 6.99 16.04
C ALA A 185 -4.55 8.32 16.04
N MET A 186 -4.06 9.33 15.31
CA MET A 186 -4.78 10.60 15.12
C MET A 186 -6.08 10.43 14.34
N GLN A 187 -6.07 9.62 13.28
CA GLN A 187 -7.24 9.33 12.45
C GLN A 187 -8.34 8.65 13.28
N PHE A 188 -8.01 7.63 14.09
CA PHE A 188 -8.96 7.05 15.05
C PHE A 188 -9.49 8.07 16.07
N GLY A 189 -8.61 8.94 16.57
CA GLY A 189 -8.99 10.02 17.47
C GLY A 189 -9.97 11.04 16.89
N SER A 190 -9.79 11.37 15.61
CA SER A 190 -10.64 12.32 14.90
C SER A 190 -12.04 11.76 14.63
N VAL A 191 -12.14 10.46 14.34
CA VAL A 191 -13.43 9.78 14.10
C VAL A 191 -14.25 9.69 15.39
N TYR A 192 -13.60 9.47 16.53
CA TYR A 192 -14.27 9.32 17.83
C TYR A 192 -14.61 10.65 18.53
N GLY A 193 -14.34 11.80 17.91
CA GLY A 193 -14.66 13.13 18.46
C GLY A 193 -13.76 13.63 19.61
N ASN A 194 -12.74 12.88 20.02
CA ASN A 194 -11.88 13.23 21.17
C ASN A 194 -10.72 14.18 20.83
N GLY A 195 -10.60 14.61 19.57
CA GLY A 195 -9.54 15.48 19.08
C GLY A 195 -8.26 14.73 18.70
N ALA A 196 -7.66 15.09 17.57
CA ALA A 196 -6.50 14.41 17.00
C ALA A 196 -5.25 14.47 17.91
N LEU A 197 -5.03 15.59 18.60
CA LEU A 197 -3.86 15.82 19.47
C LEU A 197 -3.85 14.94 20.73
N ARG A 198 -5.03 14.74 21.37
CA ARG A 198 -5.13 13.85 22.54
C ARG A 198 -4.85 12.40 22.18
N SER A 199 -5.32 11.98 21.01
CA SER A 199 -5.05 10.62 20.51
C SER A 199 -3.62 10.43 20.04
N LEU A 200 -2.95 11.48 19.55
CA LEU A 200 -1.51 11.44 19.30
C LEU A 200 -0.73 11.16 20.59
N TRP A 201 -1.03 11.88 21.69
CA TRP A 201 -0.37 11.66 22.97
C TRP A 201 -0.58 10.24 23.51
N SER A 202 -1.81 9.73 23.40
CA SER A 202 -2.14 8.34 23.75
C SER A 202 -1.38 7.33 22.87
N GLY A 203 -1.26 7.61 21.57
CA GLY A 203 -0.51 6.80 20.61
C GLY A 203 0.99 6.77 20.88
N VAL A 204 1.59 7.90 21.26
CA VAL A 204 3.01 7.96 21.67
C VAL A 204 3.24 7.16 22.96
N ARG A 205 2.38 7.33 23.97
CA ARG A 205 2.50 6.61 25.24
C ARG A 205 2.30 5.10 25.10
N ASN A 206 1.46 4.68 24.16
CA ASN A 206 1.16 3.27 23.88
C ASN A 206 1.75 2.81 22.54
N PHE A 207 2.87 3.38 22.11
CA PHE A 207 3.46 3.08 20.80
C PHE A 207 3.86 1.62 20.65
N LEU A 208 4.46 1.03 21.69
CA LEU A 208 5.00 -0.33 21.67
C LEU A 208 3.96 -1.42 21.32
N PRO A 209 2.78 -1.49 21.98
CA PRO A 209 1.75 -2.47 21.59
C PRO A 209 1.18 -2.21 20.19
N PHE A 210 1.07 -0.95 19.77
CA PHE A 210 0.62 -0.58 18.42
C PHE A 210 1.60 -1.03 17.33
N ALA A 211 2.88 -0.73 17.53
CA ALA A 211 3.96 -1.14 16.64
C ALA A 211 4.05 -2.66 16.57
N GLY A 212 3.98 -3.35 17.72
CA GLY A 212 4.06 -4.81 17.79
C GLY A 212 2.96 -5.51 16.97
N ILE A 213 1.71 -5.07 17.07
CA ILE A 213 0.62 -5.66 16.30
C ILE A 213 0.74 -5.33 14.81
N SER A 214 1.17 -4.12 14.48
CA SER A 214 1.37 -3.71 13.08
C SER A 214 2.47 -4.53 12.42
N ILE A 215 3.60 -4.74 13.10
CA ILE A 215 4.70 -5.59 12.62
C ILE A 215 4.24 -7.03 12.42
N ILE A 216 3.49 -7.61 13.38
CA ILE A 216 2.95 -8.97 13.25
C ILE A 216 2.03 -9.07 12.03
N MET A 217 1.10 -8.12 11.87
CA MET A 217 0.14 -8.13 10.76
C MET A 217 0.82 -7.92 9.41
N TRP A 218 1.81 -7.03 9.33
CA TRP A 218 2.63 -6.85 8.13
C TRP A 218 3.46 -8.09 7.82
N GLY A 219 4.03 -8.74 8.83
CA GLY A 219 4.75 -10.00 8.67
C GLY A 219 3.86 -11.10 8.10
N ILE A 220 2.65 -11.30 8.66
CA ILE A 220 1.67 -12.27 8.14
C ILE A 220 1.29 -11.93 6.70
N THR A 221 1.00 -10.66 6.41
CA THR A 221 0.61 -10.21 5.07
C THR A 221 1.76 -10.40 4.06
N ALA A 222 3.00 -10.12 4.45
CA ALA A 222 4.17 -10.29 3.61
C ALA A 222 4.45 -11.77 3.32
N LEU A 223 4.42 -12.62 4.35
CA LEU A 223 4.57 -14.08 4.18
C LEU A 223 3.50 -14.64 3.24
N LEU A 224 2.25 -14.22 3.41
CA LEU A 224 1.16 -14.63 2.53
C LEU A 224 1.41 -14.12 1.10
N SER A 225 1.80 -12.86 0.93
CA SER A 225 2.10 -12.32 -0.40
C SER A 225 3.22 -13.09 -1.10
N MET A 226 4.28 -13.44 -0.37
CA MET A 226 5.39 -14.25 -0.88
C MET A 226 4.93 -15.65 -1.29
N THR A 227 4.08 -16.32 -0.50
CA THR A 227 3.58 -17.65 -0.88
C THR A 227 2.72 -17.59 -2.14
N PHE A 228 1.86 -16.57 -2.26
CA PHE A 228 1.05 -16.36 -3.47
C PHE A 228 1.91 -16.13 -4.72
N VAL A 229 2.95 -15.29 -4.63
CA VAL A 229 3.88 -15.04 -5.74
C VAL A 229 4.66 -16.31 -6.10
N SER A 230 5.22 -17.01 -5.11
CA SER A 230 5.99 -18.24 -5.34
C SER A 230 5.14 -19.33 -6.00
N VAL A 231 3.90 -19.54 -5.53
CA VAL A 231 2.98 -20.53 -6.12
C VAL A 231 2.59 -20.13 -7.54
N SER A 232 2.33 -18.83 -7.79
CA SER A 232 2.01 -18.33 -9.13
C SER A 232 3.17 -18.47 -10.12
N MET A 233 4.42 -18.48 -9.66
CA MET A 233 5.59 -18.70 -10.53
C MET A 233 5.79 -20.17 -10.89
N LEU A 234 5.41 -21.10 -10.00
CA LEU A 234 5.59 -22.53 -10.19
C LEU A 234 4.46 -23.17 -11.03
N TRP A 235 3.31 -22.53 -11.11
CA TRP A 235 2.12 -23.06 -11.78
C TRP A 235 1.62 -22.10 -12.86
N ALA A 236 1.68 -22.50 -14.13
CA ALA A 236 1.06 -21.79 -15.24
C ALA A 236 -0.22 -22.55 -15.65
N GLY A 237 -1.39 -22.09 -15.20
CA GLY A 237 -2.67 -22.74 -15.50
C GLY A 237 -3.89 -22.02 -14.89
N LEU A 238 -5.09 -22.57 -15.08
CA LEU A 238 -6.35 -22.00 -14.57
C LEU A 238 -6.31 -21.71 -13.05
N ILE A 239 -5.69 -22.59 -12.27
CA ILE A 239 -5.56 -22.42 -10.82
C ILE A 239 -4.68 -21.20 -10.49
N ALA A 240 -3.63 -20.93 -11.26
CA ALA A 240 -2.80 -19.74 -11.08
C ALA A 240 -3.60 -18.46 -11.32
N LEU A 241 -4.46 -18.45 -12.35
CA LEU A 241 -5.38 -17.34 -12.60
C LEU A 241 -6.37 -17.16 -11.45
N ILE A 242 -7.01 -18.24 -10.98
CA ILE A 242 -7.93 -18.17 -9.83
C ILE A 242 -7.20 -17.64 -8.60
N LEU A 243 -6.00 -18.14 -8.32
CA LEU A 243 -5.18 -17.73 -7.18
C LEU A 243 -4.80 -16.25 -7.28
N GLN A 244 -4.39 -15.79 -8.46
CA GLN A 244 -4.01 -14.40 -8.71
C GLN A 244 -5.20 -13.44 -8.62
N GLN A 245 -6.40 -13.86 -9.04
CA GLN A 245 -7.63 -13.08 -8.88
C GLN A 245 -8.16 -13.09 -7.44
N SER A 246 -7.88 -14.16 -6.67
CA SER A 246 -8.24 -14.27 -5.25
C SER A 246 -7.33 -13.43 -4.34
N TYR A 247 -6.11 -13.13 -4.79
CA TYR A 247 -5.11 -12.41 -3.99
C TYR A 247 -5.57 -11.00 -3.55
N PRO A 248 -6.14 -10.13 -4.42
CA PRO A 248 -6.70 -8.85 -4.00
C PRO A 248 -7.78 -8.98 -2.92
N PHE A 249 -8.59 -10.05 -2.96
CA PHE A 249 -9.62 -10.30 -1.97
C PHE A 249 -9.01 -10.61 -0.59
N ILE A 250 -8.06 -11.55 -0.56
CA ILE A 250 -7.35 -11.93 0.66
C ILE A 250 -6.58 -10.74 1.25
N LYS A 251 -5.90 -9.96 0.40
CA LYS A 251 -5.22 -8.73 0.80
C LYS A 251 -6.17 -7.73 1.45
N THR A 252 -7.39 -7.61 0.92
CA THR A 252 -8.43 -6.73 1.48
C THR A 252 -8.90 -7.20 2.85
N ILE A 253 -9.12 -8.51 3.02
CA ILE A 253 -9.43 -9.10 4.34
C ILE A 253 -8.32 -8.77 5.34
N MET A 254 -7.05 -9.01 4.97
CA MET A 254 -5.90 -8.74 5.82
C MET A 254 -5.78 -7.26 6.19
N LYS A 255 -6.05 -6.35 5.24
CA LYS A 255 -6.09 -4.91 5.50
C LYS A 255 -7.16 -4.56 6.54
N VAL A 256 -8.40 -5.01 6.35
CA VAL A 256 -9.50 -4.72 7.30
C VAL A 256 -9.21 -5.36 8.66
N TRP A 257 -8.69 -6.57 8.70
CA TRP A 257 -8.31 -7.25 9.94
C TRP A 257 -7.21 -6.51 10.70
N THR A 258 -6.20 -6.00 9.99
CA THR A 258 -5.13 -5.21 10.60
C THR A 258 -5.68 -3.95 11.27
N VAL A 259 -6.53 -3.20 10.54
CA VAL A 259 -7.17 -1.98 11.04
C VAL A 259 -8.08 -2.29 12.24
N ALA A 260 -8.87 -3.36 12.16
CA ALA A 260 -9.76 -3.79 13.24
C ALA A 260 -8.99 -4.20 14.50
N SER A 261 -7.88 -4.93 14.35
CA SER A 261 -7.02 -5.31 15.48
C SER A 261 -6.29 -4.12 16.09
N GLN A 262 -5.86 -3.15 15.28
CA GLN A 262 -5.27 -1.90 15.78
C GLN A 262 -6.32 -1.06 16.54
N TYR A 263 -7.56 -1.02 16.04
CA TYR A 263 -8.67 -0.33 16.69
C TYR A 263 -9.00 -0.94 18.07
N ASP A 264 -9.08 -2.27 18.17
CA ASP A 264 -9.38 -2.96 19.43
C ASP A 264 -8.30 -2.72 20.52
N VAL A 265 -7.04 -2.62 20.10
CA VAL A 265 -5.91 -2.28 21.00
C VAL A 265 -6.00 -0.85 21.47
N TRP A 266 -6.38 0.05 20.57
CA TRP A 266 -6.60 1.45 20.91
C TRP A 266 -7.73 1.64 21.92
N GLN A 267 -8.84 0.93 21.71
CA GLN A 267 -10.01 0.99 22.59
C GLN A 267 -9.70 0.41 23.97
N SER A 268 -9.04 -0.75 24.05
CA SER A 268 -8.69 -1.41 25.32
C SER A 268 -7.67 -0.65 26.17
N LYS A 269 -6.89 0.27 25.57
CA LYS A 269 -5.95 1.16 26.28
C LYS A 269 -6.58 2.49 26.72
N ARG A 270 -7.86 2.72 26.40
CA ARG A 270 -8.63 3.91 26.77
C ARG A 270 -9.55 3.68 27.98
N THR A 271 -10.07 2.47 28.14
CA THR A 271 -10.72 1.98 29.37
C THR A 271 -9.69 1.69 30.44
#